data_AF-X0V7I9-F1
#
_entry.id   AF-X0V7I9-F1
#
_cell.length_a   1.000
_cell.length_b   1.000
_cell.length_c   1.000
_cell.angle_alpha   90.00
_cell.angle_beta   90.00
_cell.angle_gamma   90.00
#
_symmetry.space_group_name_H-M   'P 1'
#
loop_
_entity.id
_entity.type
_entity.pdbx_description
1 polymer ?
#
loop_
_entity_poly.entity_id
_entity_poly.type
_entity_poly.pdbx_seq_one_letter_code
_entity_poly.pdbx_strand_id
1 'polypeptide(L)' 'MRIASVIHILGFLLMCLGIAMLLPIPFSLYYGEKDYISLLISAGITLVAGYTSFITTDFDRDLHAKEGFAIV' A
#
# COMPACT_ATOMS: atom_id res chain seq x y z
N MET A 1 -13.98 -12.36 -13.25
CA MET A 1 -12.92 -11.89 -12.34
C MET A 1 -13.49 -10.66 -11.71
N ARG A 2 -13.70 -10.67 -10.40
CA ARG A 2 -14.00 -9.47 -9.63
C ARG A 2 -12.69 -8.75 -9.39
N ILE A 3 -12.22 -8.07 -10.44
CA ILE A 3 -11.00 -7.25 -10.42
C ILE A 3 -11.12 -6.17 -9.33
N ALA A 4 -12.34 -5.73 -9.03
CA ALA A 4 -12.64 -4.88 -7.89
C ALA A 4 -12.14 -5.47 -6.55
N SER A 5 -12.55 -6.68 -6.16
CA SER A 5 -12.10 -7.28 -4.90
C SER A 5 -10.58 -7.40 -4.81
N VAL A 6 -9.91 -7.71 -5.93
CA VAL A 6 -8.44 -7.76 -6.03
C VAL A 6 -7.81 -6.38 -5.81
N ILE A 7 -8.30 -5.33 -6.50
CA ILE A 7 -7.81 -3.95 -6.34
C ILE A 7 -8.04 -3.44 -4.91
N HIS A 8 -9.16 -3.81 -4.28
CA HIS A 8 -9.45 -3.41 -2.90
C HIS A 8 -8.42 -3.98 -1.92
N ILE A 9 -8.09 -5.28 -2.05
CA ILE A 9 -7.06 -5.95 -1.24
C ILE A 9 -5.67 -5.37 -1.52
N LEU A 10 -5.34 -5.14 -2.79
CA LEU A 10 -4.10 -4.48 -3.19
C LEU A 10 -4.00 -3.08 -2.60
N GLY A 11 -5.06 -2.28 -2.66
CA GLY A 11 -5.11 -0.95 -2.06
C GLY A 11 -4.83 -0.96 -0.56
N PHE A 12 -5.39 -1.93 0.16
CA PHE A 12 -5.08 -2.16 1.57
C PHE A 12 -3.61 -2.56 1.79
N LEU A 13 -3.07 -3.45 0.97
CA LEU A 13 -1.68 -3.88 1.05
C LEU A 13 -0.70 -2.73 0.77
N LEU A 14 -1.02 -1.87 -0.21
CA LEU A 14 -0.29 -0.64 -0.52
C LEU A 14 -0.29 0.34 0.66
N MET A 15 -1.41 0.51 1.37
CA MET A 15 -1.44 1.32 2.59
C MET A 15 -0.51 0.76 3.66
N CYS A 16 -0.58 -0.56 3.94
CA CYS A 16 0.31 -1.22 4.89
C CYS A 16 1.78 -1.04 4.50
N LEU A 17 2.10 -1.15 3.21
CA LEU A 17 3.45 -0.91 2.69
C LEU A 17 3.90 0.54 2.92
N GLY A 18 3.04 1.52 2.63
CA GLY A 18 3.34 2.93 2.83
C GLY A 18 3.58 3.26 4.31
N ILE A 19 2.82 2.65 5.23
CA ILE A 19 3.05 2.76 6.69
C ILE A 19 4.39 2.12 7.07
N ALA A 20 4.70 0.95 6.51
CA ALA A 20 5.99 0.28 6.76
C ALA A 20 7.19 1.11 6.28
N MET A 21 7.04 1.90 5.21
CA MET A 21 8.08 2.85 4.77
C MET A 21 8.34 4.00 5.74
N LEU A 22 7.48 4.26 6.75
CA LEU A 22 7.77 5.23 7.80
C LEU A 22 8.71 4.68 8.90
N LEU A 23 8.81 3.36 9.08
CA LEU A 23 9.74 2.75 10.05
C LEU A 23 11.21 3.13 9.85
N PRO A 24 11.77 3.18 8.62
CA PRO A 24 13.16 3.56 8.41
C PRO A 24 13.45 5.06 8.59
N ILE A 25 12.43 5.93 8.64
CA ILE A 25 12.60 7.39 8.84
C ILE A 25 13.34 7.74 10.14
N PRO A 26 12.95 7.23 11.33
CA PRO A 26 13.69 7.51 12.57
C PRO A 26 15.14 7.03 12.53
N PHE A 27 15.43 5.93 11.82
CA PHE A 27 16.81 5.45 11.63
C PHE A 27 17.62 6.36 10.72
N SER A 28 17.02 6.86 9.62
CA SER A 28 17.65 7.83 8.72
C SER A 28 18.02 9.13 9.46
N LEU A 29 17.13 9.60 10.34
CA LEU A 29 17.39 10.76 11.20
C LEU A 29 18.50 10.49 12.23
N TYR A 30 18.57 9.28 12.79
CA TYR A 30 19.62 8.91 13.74
C TYR A 30 21.01 8.87 13.10
N TYR A 31 21.12 8.36 11.87
CA TYR A 31 22.38 8.32 11.12
C TYR A 31 22.73 9.63 10.40
N GLY A 32 21.85 10.64 10.44
CA GLY A 32 22.07 11.94 9.80
C GLY A 32 21.95 11.91 8.26
N GLU A 33 21.32 10.87 7.72
CA GLU A 33 21.10 10.73 6.28
C GLU A 33 19.94 11.63 5.83
N LYS A 34 19.98 12.14 4.59
CA LYS A 34 18.93 13.02 4.04
C LYS A 34 17.83 12.27 3.31
N ASP A 35 17.90 10.94 3.24
CA ASP A 35 16.96 10.10 2.52
C ASP A 35 15.56 9.99 3.17
N TYR A 36 15.40 10.51 4.39
CA TYR A 36 14.09 10.63 5.03
C TYR A 36 13.07 11.40 4.17
N ILE A 37 13.52 12.37 3.36
CA ILE A 37 12.62 13.13 2.47
C ILE A 37 12.11 12.23 1.34
N SER A 38 13.00 11.45 0.72
CA SER A 38 12.66 10.50 -0.34
C SER A 38 11.72 9.40 0.17
N LEU A 39 11.97 8.91 1.38
CA LEU A 39 11.11 7.94 2.06
C LEU A 39 9.73 8.53 2.37
N LEU A 40 9.67 9.77 2.86
CA LEU A 40 8.40 10.42 3.20
C LEU A 40 7.54 10.68 1.96
N ILE A 41 8.15 11.13 0.85
CA ILE A 41 7.44 11.35 -0.42
C ILE A 41 6.95 10.01 -0.98
N SER A 42 7.81 8.98 -0.98
CA SER A 42 7.45 7.65 -1.49
C SER A 42 6.34 7.01 -0.65
N ALA A 43 6.43 7.09 0.68
CA ALA A 43 5.40 6.62 1.60
C ALA A 43 4.07 7.36 1.36
N GLY A 44 4.12 8.69 1.19
CA GLY A 44 2.96 9.51 0.89
C GLY A 44 2.27 9.13 -0.42
N ILE A 45 3.02 9.01 -1.52
CA ILE A 45 2.47 8.62 -2.82
C ILE A 45 1.87 7.21 -2.76
N THR A 46 2.55 6.28 -2.10
CA THR A 46 2.08 4.88 -1.93
C THR A 46 0.79 4.83 -1.12
N LEU A 47 0.70 5.60 -0.03
CA LEU A 47 -0.50 5.71 0.80
C LEU A 47 -1.67 6.32 0.02
N VAL A 48 -1.44 7.41 -0.72
CA VAL A 48 -2.48 8.06 -1.53
C VAL A 48 -2.97 7.14 -2.64
N ALA A 49 -2.07 6.43 -3.32
CA ALA A 49 -2.43 5.45 -4.34
C ALA A 49 -3.23 4.28 -3.74
N GLY A 50 -2.80 3.73 -2.60
CA GLY A 50 -3.52 2.68 -1.88
C GLY A 50 -4.91 3.14 -1.42
N TYR A 51 -5.01 4.37 -0.91
CA TYR A 51 -6.28 4.99 -0.48
C TYR A 51 -7.25 5.24 -1.62
N THR A 52 -6.76 5.75 -2.74
CA THR A 52 -7.58 5.97 -3.93
C THR A 52 -8.11 4.63 -4.48
N SER A 53 -7.27 3.60 -4.52
CA SER A 53 -7.70 2.24 -4.93
C SER A 53 -8.71 1.64 -3.96
N PHE A 54 -8.52 1.82 -2.65
CA PHE A 54 -9.42 1.29 -1.63
C PHE A 54 -10.80 1.95 -1.68
N ILE A 55 -10.88 3.28 -1.80
CA ILE A 55 -12.17 4.01 -1.77
C ILE A 55 -12.97 3.85 -3.06
N THR A 56 -12.30 3.65 -4.20
CA THR A 56 -12.95 3.51 -5.51
C THR A 56 -13.57 2.12 -5.70
N THR A 57 -13.21 1.17 -4.84
CA THR A 57 -13.43 -0.24 -5.13
C THR A 57 -14.27 -0.90 -4.06
N ASP A 58 -15.35 -1.57 -4.45
CA ASP A 58 -16.23 -2.28 -3.53
C ASP A 58 -15.68 -3.68 -3.21
N PHE A 59 -15.80 -4.09 -1.94
CA PHE A 59 -15.29 -5.38 -1.48
C PHE A 59 -16.41 -6.41 -1.46
N ASP A 60 -16.38 -7.31 -2.44
CA ASP A 60 -17.27 -8.47 -2.47
C ASP A 60 -16.60 -9.63 -1.73
N ARG A 61 -17.29 -10.19 -0.73
CA ARG A 61 -16.75 -11.19 0.22
C ARG A 61 -16.42 -12.55 -0.42
N ASP A 62 -16.92 -12.83 -1.63
CA ASP A 62 -16.68 -14.12 -2.29
C ASP A 62 -15.35 -14.12 -3.06
N LEU A 63 -14.25 -14.32 -2.33
CA LEU A 63 -12.92 -14.51 -2.90
C LEU A 63 -12.77 -15.94 -3.44
N HIS A 64 -12.79 -16.09 -4.77
CA HIS A 64 -12.47 -17.35 -5.42
C HIS A 64 -10.94 -17.58 -5.48
N ALA A 65 -10.50 -18.84 -5.51
CA ALA A 65 -9.08 -19.24 -5.52
C ALA A 65 -8.24 -18.56 -6.62
N LYS A 66 -8.86 -18.25 -7.77
CA LYS A 66 -8.19 -17.55 -8.88
C LYS A 66 -7.87 -16.09 -8.58
N GLU A 67 -8.62 -15.46 -7.68
CA GLU A 67 -8.35 -14.08 -7.24
C GLU A 67 -7.19 -14.07 -6.24
N GLY A 68 -7.11 -15.06 -5.37
CA GLY A 68 -5.93 -15.30 -4.52
C GLY A 68 -4.64 -15.45 -5.33
N PHE A 69 -4.70 -16.21 -6.43
CA PHE A 69 -3.57 -16.35 -7.35
C PHE A 69 -3.19 -15.08 -8.12
N ALA A 70 -4.09 -14.10 -8.23
CA ALA A 70 -3.84 -12.83 -8.89
C ALA A 70 -3.32 -11.74 -7.93
N ILE A 71 -3.47 -11.94 -6.62
CA ILE A 71 -3.01 -11.01 -5.58
C ILE A 71 -1.51 -11.22 -5.27
N VAL A 72 -1.03 -12.47 -5.35
CA VAL A 72 0.39 -12.84 -5.17
C VAL A 72 1.19 -12.50 -6.41
#